data_AF-A0A923Z1K6-F1
#
_entry.id   AF-A0A923Z1K6-F1
#
_cell.length_a   1.000
_cell.length_b   1.000
_cell.length_c   1.000
_cell.angle_alpha   90.00
_cell.angle_beta   90.00
_cell.angle_gamma   90.00
#
_symmetry.space_group_name_H-M   'P 1'
#
loop_
_entity.id
_entity.type
_entity.pdbx_description
1 polymer ?
#
loop_
_entity_poly.entity_id
_entity_poly.type
_entity_poly.pdbx_seq_one_letter_code
_entity_poly.pdbx_strand_id
1 'polypeptide(L)'
;MLELLAAAALACAIPTDLTPAPALPQEESRIVPVEHFVLAYYWWPQECRRADTAASPGCHAGFGLRVHGLWPDGPGTTYPQFCRAPTPLAAAEVRRNWCLTPSVTLL
;
A
#
# COMPACT_ATOMS: atom_id res chain seq x y z
N MET A 1 42.66 2.95 -1.29
CA MET A 1 41.61 3.98 -1.39
C MET A 1 40.32 3.21 -1.60
N LEU A 2 39.63 2.88 -0.51
CA LEU A 2 38.41 2.07 -0.55
C LEU A 2 37.26 3.04 -0.86
N GLU A 3 36.77 3.03 -2.09
CA GLU A 3 35.59 3.79 -2.47
C GLU A 3 34.39 3.18 -1.74
N LEU A 4 33.93 3.85 -0.69
CA LEU A 4 32.56 3.67 -0.22
C LEU A 4 31.64 4.16 -1.33
N LEU A 5 31.08 3.23 -2.10
CA LEU A 5 29.83 3.48 -2.82
C LEU A 5 28.81 3.90 -1.78
N ALA A 6 28.56 5.20 -1.66
CA ALA A 6 27.40 5.69 -0.95
C ALA A 6 26.18 5.16 -1.70
N ALA A 7 25.54 4.12 -1.18
CA ALA A 7 24.18 3.80 -1.56
C ALA A 7 23.37 5.06 -1.27
N ALA A 8 23.07 5.85 -2.31
CA ALA A 8 22.16 6.98 -2.20
C ALA A 8 20.94 6.46 -1.47
N ALA A 9 20.66 7.03 -0.31
CA ALA A 9 19.79 6.44 0.68
C ALA A 9 18.50 5.97 0.01
N LEU A 10 18.17 4.71 0.25
CA LEU A 10 16.88 4.06 0.05
C LEU A 10 15.79 4.74 0.92
N ALA A 11 15.75 6.08 0.93
CA ALA A 11 14.86 6.90 1.71
C ALA A 11 13.51 7.04 1.00
N CYS A 12 12.52 6.38 1.56
CA CYS A 12 11.13 6.72 1.34
C CYS A 12 10.87 8.20 1.70
N ALA A 13 10.34 8.97 0.75
CA ALA A 13 9.83 10.32 0.99
C ALA A 13 8.35 10.25 1.36
N ILE A 14 8.01 10.72 2.56
CA ILE A 14 6.64 10.80 3.04
C ILE A 14 6.11 12.21 2.76
N PRO A 15 5.02 12.37 1.99
CA PRO A 15 4.41 13.68 1.77
C PRO A 15 3.98 14.33 3.09
N THR A 16 4.10 15.66 3.14
CA THR A 16 3.71 16.44 4.32
C THR A 16 2.19 16.55 4.44
N ASP A 17 1.49 16.53 3.32
CA ASP A 17 0.06 16.78 3.11
C ASP A 17 -0.78 15.51 2.86
N LEU A 18 -0.38 14.39 3.47
CA LEU A 18 -1.15 13.14 3.38
C LEU A 18 -2.55 13.26 3.98
N THR A 19 -3.56 13.07 3.13
CA THR A 19 -4.97 12.96 3.54
C THR A 19 -5.41 11.50 3.38
N PRO A 20 -5.93 10.84 4.43
CA PRO A 20 -6.47 9.49 4.32
C PRO A 20 -7.58 9.41 3.26
N ALA A 21 -7.70 8.27 2.59
CA ALA A 21 -8.84 8.03 1.71
C ALA A 21 -10.16 8.02 2.50
N PRO A 22 -11.27 8.45 1.88
CA PRO A 22 -12.59 8.29 2.48
C PRO A 22 -12.92 6.81 2.67
N ALA A 23 -13.87 6.51 3.55
CA ALA A 23 -14.40 5.17 3.68
C ALA A 23 -15.01 4.71 2.36
N LEU A 24 -14.79 3.45 2.02
CA LEU A 24 -15.52 2.80 0.94
C LEU A 24 -17.01 2.65 1.31
N PRO A 25 -17.91 2.54 0.32
CA PRO A 25 -19.29 2.16 0.59
C PRO A 25 -19.37 0.81 1.31
N GLN A 26 -20.40 0.64 2.14
CA GLN A 26 -20.68 -0.66 2.73
C GLN A 26 -21.21 -1.61 1.66
N GLU A 27 -20.64 -2.80 1.59
CA GLU A 27 -21.07 -3.90 0.71
C GLU A 27 -21.47 -5.13 1.54
N GLU A 28 -21.95 -6.19 0.87
CA GLU A 28 -22.35 -7.43 1.52
C GLU A 28 -21.15 -8.12 2.19
N SER A 29 -21.31 -8.44 3.48
CA SER A 29 -20.29 -9.14 4.25
C SER A 29 -20.16 -10.59 3.80
N ARG A 30 -18.94 -11.02 3.50
CA ARG A 30 -18.60 -12.42 3.24
C ARG A 30 -17.74 -12.94 4.38
N ILE A 31 -18.38 -13.69 5.28
CA ILE A 31 -17.76 -14.25 6.48
C ILE A 31 -17.49 -15.74 6.24
N VAL A 32 -16.23 -16.07 5.96
CA VAL A 32 -15.73 -17.44 5.78
C VAL A 32 -14.48 -17.64 6.64
N PRO A 33 -14.09 -18.90 6.94
CA PRO A 33 -12.82 -19.17 7.63
C PRO A 33 -11.62 -18.58 6.87
N VAL A 34 -10.68 -18.00 7.61
CA VAL A 34 -9.35 -17.60 7.09
C VAL A 34 -8.45 -18.82 7.14
N GLU A 35 -7.99 -19.31 5.99
CA GLU A 35 -7.07 -20.46 5.91
C GLU A 35 -5.62 -20.01 5.80
N HIS A 36 -5.37 -18.89 5.12
CA HIS A 36 -4.04 -18.32 4.95
C HIS A 36 -4.12 -16.83 4.64
N PHE A 37 -2.96 -16.20 4.48
CA PHE A 37 -2.85 -14.82 4.03
C PHE A 37 -2.02 -14.75 2.76
N VAL A 38 -2.47 -13.93 1.82
CA VAL A 38 -1.74 -13.58 0.61
C VAL A 38 -1.08 -12.23 0.83
N LEU A 39 0.24 -12.20 0.79
CA LEU A 39 1.01 -10.96 0.79
C LEU A 39 1.32 -10.56 -0.65
N ALA A 40 0.55 -9.59 -1.15
CA ALA A 40 0.65 -9.12 -2.52
C ALA A 40 1.64 -7.95 -2.61
N TYR A 41 2.54 -8.02 -3.58
CA TYR A 41 3.49 -6.95 -3.90
C TYR A 41 3.35 -6.49 -5.34
N TYR A 42 3.80 -5.27 -5.61
CA TYR A 42 3.85 -4.72 -6.97
C TYR A 42 5.17 -3.98 -7.22
N TRP A 43 5.55 -3.92 -8.49
CA TRP A 43 6.80 -3.28 -8.91
C TRP A 43 6.60 -1.78 -9.14
N TRP A 44 6.95 -0.99 -8.12
CA TRP A 44 6.74 0.46 -8.09
C TRP A 44 7.34 1.24 -9.27
N PRO A 45 8.54 0.91 -9.80
CA PRO A 45 9.10 1.63 -10.94
C PRO A 45 8.26 1.50 -12.20
N GLN A 46 7.57 0.38 -12.40
CA GLN A 46 6.67 0.24 -13.55
C GLN A 46 5.37 1.02 -13.36
N GLU A 47 4.88 1.13 -12.12
CA GLU A 47 3.70 1.94 -11.82
C GLU A 47 3.99 3.44 -12.03
N CYS A 48 5.14 3.90 -11.54
CA CYS A 48 5.58 5.28 -11.73
C CYS A 48 5.82 5.68 -13.20
N ARG A 49 6.16 4.71 -14.07
CA ARG A 49 6.25 4.97 -15.52
C ARG A 49 4.89 5.16 -16.18
N ARG A 50 3.82 4.59 -15.59
CA ARG A 50 2.45 4.63 -16.14
C ARG A 50 1.65 5.82 -15.62
N ALA A 51 1.96 6.31 -14.43
CA ALA A 51 1.27 7.43 -13.82
C ALA A 51 1.66 8.77 -14.45
N ASP A 52 0.68 9.65 -14.69
CA ASP A 52 0.95 11.07 -14.92
C ASP A 52 1.46 11.67 -13.60
N THR A 53 2.65 12.27 -13.64
CA THR A 53 3.53 12.50 -12.47
C THR A 53 2.91 13.29 -11.31
N ALA A 54 1.81 14.02 -11.55
CA ALA A 54 1.07 14.76 -10.53
C ALA A 54 0.27 13.87 -9.56
N ALA A 55 -0.09 12.64 -9.95
CA ALA A 55 -0.92 11.73 -9.14
C ALA A 55 -0.10 10.80 -8.22
N SER A 56 1.23 10.87 -8.23
CA SER A 56 2.09 9.90 -7.53
C SER A 56 3.31 10.57 -6.90
N PRO A 57 3.11 11.29 -5.77
CA PRO A 57 4.19 12.02 -5.08
C PRO A 57 5.36 11.13 -4.59
N GLY A 58 5.23 9.80 -4.66
CA GLY A 58 6.28 8.83 -4.32
C GLY A 58 7.19 8.37 -5.46
N CYS A 59 7.07 8.92 -6.67
CA CYS A 59 7.80 8.42 -7.86
C CYS A 59 9.22 8.96 -8.04
N HIS A 60 9.61 10.03 -7.33
CA HIS A 60 10.95 10.63 -7.45
C HIS A 60 12.06 9.85 -6.72
N ALA A 61 11.71 8.92 -5.85
CA ALA A 61 12.65 8.37 -4.87
C ALA A 61 13.25 7.00 -5.26
N GLY A 62 12.86 6.41 -6.40
CA GLY A 62 13.45 5.15 -6.91
C GLY A 62 13.35 3.97 -5.93
N PHE A 63 12.27 3.19 -5.98
CA PHE A 63 12.12 1.98 -5.14
C PHE A 63 11.47 0.82 -5.88
N GLY A 64 11.78 -0.40 -5.43
CA GLY A 64 11.38 -1.67 -6.04
C GLY A 64 10.01 -2.22 -5.61
N LEU A 65 9.98 -3.39 -4.96
CA LEU A 65 8.72 -4.01 -4.52
C LEU A 65 8.06 -3.20 -3.38
N ARG A 66 6.77 -2.92 -3.53
CA ARG A 66 5.91 -2.29 -2.52
C ARG A 66 4.77 -3.23 -2.15
N VAL A 67 4.24 -3.09 -0.94
CA VAL A 67 3.10 -3.90 -0.48
C VAL A 67 1.83 -3.35 -1.11
N HIS A 68 1.13 -4.19 -1.86
CA HIS A 68 -0.23 -3.91 -2.30
C HIS A 68 -1.19 -4.20 -1.14
N GLY A 69 -1.06 -5.35 -0.50
CA GLY A 69 -1.86 -5.69 0.67
C GLY A 69 -1.53 -7.03 1.27
N LEU A 70 -1.99 -7.22 2.50
CA LEU A 70 -2.03 -8.51 3.18
C LEU A 70 -3.49 -8.94 3.26
N TRP A 71 -3.89 -9.92 2.45
CA TRP A 71 -5.29 -10.29 2.29
C TRP A 71 -5.55 -11.65 2.94
N PRO A 72 -6.52 -11.75 3.87
CA PRO A 72 -6.99 -13.05 4.30
C PRO A 72 -7.64 -13.77 3.13
N ASP A 73 -7.32 -15.05 2.97
CA ASP A 73 -7.88 -15.91 1.93
C ASP A 73 -8.52 -17.16 2.55
N GLY A 74 -9.48 -17.74 1.86
CA GLY A 74 -10.34 -18.80 2.37
C GLY A 74 -10.36 -20.06 1.48
N PRO A 75 -11.33 -20.95 1.70
CA PRO A 75 -11.41 -22.21 0.97
C PRO A 75 -11.71 -22.01 -0.52
N GLY A 76 -10.96 -22.72 -1.37
CA GLY A 76 -11.18 -22.74 -2.82
C GLY A 76 -10.93 -21.38 -3.47
N THR A 77 -11.97 -20.77 -4.05
CA THR A 77 -11.91 -19.45 -4.69
C THR A 77 -12.62 -18.36 -3.87
N THR A 78 -12.93 -18.65 -2.60
CA THR A 78 -13.67 -17.75 -1.71
C THR A 78 -12.73 -17.12 -0.68
N TYR A 79 -12.93 -15.83 -0.40
CA TYR A 79 -12.13 -15.04 0.52
C TYR A 79 -13.04 -14.21 1.45
N PRO A 80 -12.66 -13.93 2.69
CA PRO A 80 -13.43 -13.06 3.56
C PRO A 80 -13.33 -11.59 3.11
N GLN A 81 -14.46 -10.88 3.14
CA GLN A 81 -14.52 -9.49 2.67
C GLN A 81 -15.63 -8.72 3.37
N PHE A 82 -15.43 -7.41 3.56
CA PHE A 82 -16.38 -6.51 4.23
C PHE A 82 -16.83 -7.04 5.59
N CYS A 83 -15.89 -7.62 6.36
CA CYS A 83 -16.15 -8.25 7.67
C CYS A 83 -16.57 -7.24 8.76
N ARG A 84 -16.34 -5.95 8.50
CA ARG A 84 -16.74 -4.81 9.33
C ARG A 84 -17.03 -3.63 8.41
N ALA A 85 -17.88 -2.72 8.87
CA ALA A 85 -18.07 -1.43 8.21
C ALA A 85 -16.72 -0.74 7.97
N PRO A 86 -16.40 -0.33 6.72
CA PRO A 86 -15.16 0.34 6.39
C PRO A 86 -15.13 1.71 7.08
N THR A 87 -13.99 2.03 7.70
CA THR A 87 -13.72 3.33 8.29
C THR A 87 -12.38 3.85 7.75
N PRO A 88 -12.22 5.17 7.53
CA PRO A 88 -10.94 5.72 7.12
C PRO A 88 -9.85 5.40 8.15
N LEU A 89 -8.63 5.15 7.70
CA LEU A 89 -7.50 5.08 8.62
C LEU A 89 -7.22 6.46 9.24
N ALA A 90 -6.72 6.45 10.48
CA ALA A 90 -6.20 7.66 11.09
C ALA A 90 -4.99 8.17 10.29
N ALA A 91 -4.84 9.49 10.15
CA ALA A 91 -3.73 10.09 9.41
C ALA A 91 -2.34 9.67 9.92
N ALA A 92 -2.22 9.41 11.23
CA ALA A 92 -1.00 8.88 11.83
C ALA A 92 -0.65 7.48 11.30
N GLU A 93 -1.65 6.63 11.05
CA GLU A 93 -1.45 5.27 10.54
C GLU A 93 -1.08 5.28 9.06
N VAL A 94 -1.73 6.13 8.27
CA VAL A 94 -1.35 6.36 6.85
C VAL A 94 0.10 6.82 6.77
N ARG A 95 0.50 7.80 7.60
CA ARG A 95 1.89 8.31 7.63
C ARG A 95 2.89 7.23 8.03
N ARG A 96 2.55 6.38 9.02
CA ARG A 96 3.41 5.29 9.48
C ARG A 96 3.67 4.24 8.39
N ASN A 97 2.66 3.93 7.58
CA ASN A 97 2.72 2.84 6.58
C ASN A 97 3.04 3.29 5.16
N TRP A 98 3.13 4.60 4.90
CA TRP A 98 3.38 5.16 3.57
C TRP A 98 4.56 4.52 2.83
N CYS A 99 5.63 4.21 3.55
CA CYS A 99 6.83 3.64 2.95
C CYS A 99 6.69 2.16 2.56
N LEU A 100 5.68 1.46 3.08
CA LEU A 100 5.33 0.11 2.67
C LEU A 100 4.38 0.15 1.47
N THR A 101 3.37 1.02 1.55
CA THR A 101 2.29 1.18 0.58
C THR A 101 2.12 2.68 0.25
N PRO A 102 2.82 3.21 -0.77
CA PRO A 102 2.78 4.64 -1.12
C PRO A 102 1.51 5.02 -1.89
N SER A 103 0.34 4.70 -1.33
CA SER A 103 -0.98 4.99 -1.87
C SER A 103 -1.98 5.15 -0.73
N VAL A 104 -2.65 6.30 -0.67
CA VAL A 104 -3.72 6.55 0.31
C VAL A 104 -4.99 5.76 0.02
N THR A 105 -5.17 5.21 -1.18
CA THR A 105 -6.35 4.38 -1.51
C THR A 105 -6.15 2.91 -1.16
N LEU A 106 -4.89 2.49 -0.98
CA LEU A 106 -4.54 1.14 -0.50
C LEU A 106 -4.28 1.11 1.02
N LEU A 107 -4.23 2.29 1.67
CA LEU A 107 -4.11 2.49 3.12
C LEU A 107 -5.38 3.19 3.65
#